data_AF-A0A7K2Y0F9-F1
#
_entry.id   AF-A0A7K2Y0F9-F1
#
_cell.length_a   1.000
_cell.length_b   1.000
_cell.length_c   1.000
_cell.angle_alpha   90.00
_cell.angle_beta   90.00
_cell.angle_gamma   90.00
#
_symmetry.space_group_name_H-M   'P 1'
#
loop_
_entity.id
_entity.type
_entity.pdbx_description
1 polymer ?
#
loop_
_entity_poly.entity_id
_entity_poly.type
_entity_poly.pdbx_seq_one_letter_code
_entity_poly.pdbx_strand_id
1 'polypeptide(L)'
;MPRTVPPFADLLAGCKSTALHLETRDVYGIPTEDADYAAWLGGASVDVTDRSKWWDTFHTTVSDAVARGVVVRRARVVSEPVSDYIRYEHACTQRNIEAGEDVRWLPRSQASDLLLPGNDYWIFDGQLVRFGLFAGDGRFVAHALEDAPHVVKQCSDAFQAVWDRATPHAAYEI
;
A
#
# COMPACT_ATOMS: atom_id res chain seq x y z
N MET A 1 -9.24 -27.26 -2.99
CA MET A 1 -9.83 -26.37 -1.96
C MET A 1 -9.16 -25.01 -2.12
N PRO A 2 -9.90 -23.89 -2.22
CA PRO A 2 -9.26 -22.57 -2.15
C PRO A 2 -8.55 -22.46 -0.80
N ARG A 3 -7.27 -22.06 -0.84
CA ARG A 3 -6.43 -21.89 0.34
C ARG A 3 -6.99 -20.68 1.12
N THR A 4 -7.43 -20.85 2.36
CA THR A 4 -7.85 -19.72 3.20
C THR A 4 -6.69 -18.76 3.35
N VAL A 5 -6.86 -17.51 2.90
CA VAL A 5 -5.82 -16.49 3.03
C VAL A 5 -5.79 -16.00 4.48
N PRO A 6 -4.66 -16.10 5.20
CA PRO A 6 -4.56 -15.59 6.55
C PRO A 6 -4.79 -14.07 6.60
N PRO A 7 -5.24 -13.55 7.75
CA PRO A 7 -5.23 -12.13 8.03
C PRO A 7 -3.87 -11.49 7.74
N PHE A 8 -3.88 -10.24 7.28
CA PHE A 8 -2.65 -9.48 7.03
C PHE A 8 -1.75 -9.43 8.27
N ALA A 9 -2.36 -9.22 9.45
CA ALA A 9 -1.64 -9.15 10.71
C ALA A 9 -0.84 -10.43 11.01
N ASP A 10 -1.40 -11.60 10.71
CA ASP A 10 -0.73 -12.89 10.94
C ASP A 10 0.49 -13.07 10.01
N LEU A 11 0.35 -12.65 8.75
CA LEU A 11 1.45 -12.70 7.78
C LEU A 11 2.56 -11.73 8.17
N LEU A 12 2.21 -10.50 8.56
CA LEU A 12 3.19 -9.51 8.96
C LEU A 12 3.86 -9.88 10.30
N ALA A 13 3.15 -10.51 11.24
CA ALA A 13 3.72 -11.07 12.46
C ALA A 13 4.76 -12.16 12.17
N GLY A 14 4.52 -12.97 11.13
CA GLY A 14 5.45 -13.98 10.64
C GLY A 14 6.70 -13.41 9.96
N CYS A 15 6.59 -12.25 9.30
CA CYS A 15 7.64 -11.59 8.53
C CYS A 15 8.90 -11.27 9.37
N LYS A 16 10.09 -11.48 8.79
CA LYS A 16 11.38 -11.37 9.48
C LYS A 16 12.31 -10.26 8.98
N SER A 17 12.19 -9.88 7.72
CA SER A 17 13.18 -9.02 7.06
C SER A 17 12.54 -7.89 6.26
N THR A 18 11.60 -8.20 5.37
CA THR A 18 11.04 -7.19 4.44
C THR A 18 9.55 -7.43 4.18
N ALA A 19 8.77 -6.35 4.23
CA ALA A 19 7.39 -6.33 3.78
C ALA A 19 7.23 -5.19 2.75
N LEU A 20 6.95 -5.55 1.50
CA LEU A 20 6.93 -4.62 0.37
C LEU A 20 5.51 -4.52 -0.19
N HIS A 21 4.94 -3.32 -0.29
CA HIS A 21 3.59 -3.09 -0.82
C HIS A 21 3.63 -2.28 -2.11
N LEU A 22 3.16 -2.87 -3.22
CA LEU A 22 2.92 -2.11 -4.45
C LEU A 22 1.43 -1.79 -4.59
N GLU A 23 1.12 -0.52 -4.87
CA GLU A 23 -0.21 0.02 -5.12
C GLU A 23 -0.20 0.74 -6.46
N THR A 24 -1.17 0.44 -7.33
CA THR A 24 -1.19 0.95 -8.72
C THR A 24 -2.52 1.55 -9.12
N ARG A 25 -3.52 1.54 -8.23
CA ARG A 25 -4.87 2.02 -8.50
C ARG A 25 -5.01 3.48 -8.07
N ASP A 26 -5.85 4.22 -8.78
CA ASP A 26 -6.17 5.61 -8.43
C ASP A 26 -7.37 5.72 -7.47
N VAL A 27 -8.02 4.61 -7.12
CA VAL A 27 -9.19 4.56 -6.21
C VAL A 27 -9.24 3.20 -5.51
N TYR A 28 -9.34 3.23 -4.18
CA TYR A 28 -9.53 2.04 -3.32
C TYR A 28 -10.81 2.10 -2.47
N GLY A 29 -11.46 3.26 -2.39
CA GLY A 29 -12.65 3.47 -1.57
C GLY A 29 -13.79 4.08 -2.36
N ILE A 30 -15.00 3.65 -2.04
CA ILE A 30 -16.23 4.34 -2.46
C ILE A 30 -16.62 5.24 -1.28
N PRO A 31 -16.87 6.55 -1.47
CA PRO A 31 -17.21 7.46 -0.37
C PRO A 31 -18.37 6.98 0.51
N THR A 32 -19.32 6.22 -0.05
CA THR A 32 -20.43 5.64 0.73
C THR A 32 -20.01 4.56 1.71
N GLU A 33 -18.81 3.99 1.55
CA GLU A 33 -18.25 2.90 2.35
C GLU A 33 -17.10 3.39 3.26
N ASP A 34 -16.57 4.58 3.02
CA ASP A 34 -15.46 5.20 3.77
C ASP A 34 -15.88 6.57 4.30
N ALA A 35 -16.33 6.60 5.56
CA ALA A 35 -16.83 7.80 6.21
C ALA A 35 -15.77 8.89 6.38
N ASP A 36 -14.51 8.50 6.58
CA ASP A 36 -13.40 9.45 6.72
C ASP A 36 -13.09 10.11 5.37
N TYR A 37 -13.07 9.31 4.29
CA TYR A 37 -12.93 9.84 2.94
C TYR A 37 -14.11 10.75 2.56
N ALA A 38 -15.35 10.36 2.89
CA ALA A 38 -16.52 11.20 2.65
C ALA A 38 -16.48 12.52 3.44
N ALA A 39 -16.07 12.49 4.70
CA ALA A 39 -15.88 13.69 5.51
C ALA A 39 -14.79 14.61 4.92
N TRP A 40 -13.68 14.01 4.45
CA TRP A 40 -12.60 14.74 3.80
C TRP A 40 -13.04 15.41 2.49
N LEU A 41 -13.81 14.71 1.64
CA LEU A 41 -14.44 15.30 0.46
C LEU A 41 -15.39 16.45 0.82
N GLY A 42 -16.01 16.39 2.00
CA GLY A 42 -16.83 17.47 2.57
C GLY A 42 -16.03 18.66 3.15
N GLY A 43 -14.69 18.62 3.08
CA GLY A 43 -13.80 19.69 3.55
C GLY A 43 -13.21 19.46 4.94
N ALA A 44 -13.41 18.30 5.56
CA ALA A 44 -12.69 17.96 6.77
C ALA A 44 -11.19 17.78 6.50
N SER A 45 -10.35 18.25 7.42
CA SER A 45 -8.91 17.99 7.37
C SER A 45 -8.60 16.58 7.87
N VAL A 46 -7.60 15.93 7.27
CA VAL A 46 -7.01 14.72 7.86
C VAL A 46 -6.29 15.11 9.15
N ASP A 47 -6.74 14.62 10.30
CA ASP A 47 -5.97 14.75 11.55
C ASP A 47 -4.79 13.78 11.50
N VAL A 48 -3.59 14.35 11.45
CA VAL A 48 -2.30 13.63 11.54
C VAL A 48 -1.56 14.01 12.83
N THR A 49 -2.14 14.88 13.66
CA THR A 49 -1.47 15.45 14.84
C THR A 49 -1.82 14.71 16.12
N ASP A 50 -3.07 14.26 16.25
CA ASP A 50 -3.50 13.45 17.40
C ASP A 50 -3.55 11.98 17.02
N ARG A 51 -2.42 11.30 17.26
CA ARG A 51 -2.27 9.86 17.01
C ARG A 51 -3.39 9.02 17.61
N SER A 52 -3.95 9.40 18.75
CA SER A 52 -4.98 8.60 19.43
C SER A 52 -6.30 8.48 18.65
N LYS A 53 -6.56 9.39 17.70
CA LYS A 53 -7.81 9.44 16.94
C LYS A 53 -7.80 8.60 15.67
N TRP A 54 -6.62 8.34 15.10
CA TRP A 54 -6.49 7.65 13.81
C TRP A 54 -5.66 6.37 13.88
N TRP A 55 -4.89 6.17 14.96
CA TRP A 55 -4.08 4.97 15.11
C TRP A 55 -4.95 3.75 15.37
N ASP A 56 -4.81 2.74 14.52
CA ASP A 56 -5.64 1.53 14.55
C ASP A 56 -4.78 0.24 14.61
N THR A 57 -5.44 -0.89 14.39
CA THR A 57 -4.80 -2.21 14.37
C THR A 57 -3.78 -2.35 13.23
N PHE A 58 -4.02 -1.74 12.07
CA PHE A 58 -3.09 -1.78 10.94
C PHE A 58 -1.78 -1.08 11.33
N HIS A 59 -1.88 0.15 11.85
CA HIS A 59 -0.71 0.93 12.28
C HIS A 59 0.07 0.22 13.39
N THR A 60 -0.64 -0.39 14.35
CA THR A 60 -0.01 -1.19 15.40
C THR A 60 0.76 -2.38 14.82
N THR A 61 0.15 -3.12 13.89
CA THR A 61 0.77 -4.30 13.27
C THR A 61 2.05 -3.92 12.51
N VAL A 62 2.02 -2.82 11.77
CA VAL A 62 3.20 -2.30 11.06
C VAL A 62 4.29 -1.86 12.04
N SER A 63 3.92 -1.05 13.05
CA SER A 63 4.86 -0.58 14.07
C SER A 63 5.52 -1.73 14.82
N ASP A 64 4.77 -2.78 15.16
CA ASP A 64 5.32 -3.97 15.81
C ASP A 64 6.30 -4.72 14.89
N ALA A 65 6.05 -4.76 13.58
CA ALA A 65 6.96 -5.38 12.62
C ALA A 65 8.26 -4.59 12.49
N VAL A 66 8.17 -3.26 12.39
CA VAL A 66 9.32 -2.36 12.35
C VAL A 66 10.15 -2.48 13.63
N ALA A 67 9.49 -2.54 14.80
CA ALA A 67 10.17 -2.75 16.08
C ALA A 67 10.94 -4.08 16.17
N ARG A 68 10.51 -5.11 15.42
CA ARG A 68 11.24 -6.39 15.28
C ARG A 68 12.38 -6.34 14.25
N GLY A 69 12.56 -5.22 13.55
CA GLY A 69 13.58 -5.03 12.51
C GLY A 69 13.12 -5.31 11.09
N VAL A 70 11.81 -5.49 10.84
CA VAL A 70 11.28 -5.65 9.48
C VAL A 70 11.31 -4.31 8.75
N VAL A 71 11.87 -4.28 7.55
CA VAL A 71 11.82 -3.12 6.65
C VAL A 71 10.48 -3.12 5.91
N VAL A 72 9.61 -2.16 6.23
CA VAL A 72 8.30 -2.01 5.58
C VAL A 72 8.35 -0.87 4.57
N ARG A 73 8.08 -1.18 3.29
CA ARG A 73 8.15 -0.22 2.19
C ARG A 73 6.87 -0.24 1.36
N ARG A 74 6.39 0.94 0.98
CA ARG A 74 5.22 1.11 0.10
C ARG A 74 5.55 1.97 -1.10
N ALA A 75 5.26 1.45 -2.28
CA ALA A 75 5.39 2.18 -3.53
C ALA A 75 4.01 2.35 -4.19
N ARG A 76 3.69 3.58 -4.56
CA ARG A 76 2.43 3.93 -5.23
C ARG A 76 2.69 4.40 -6.65
N VAL A 77 1.99 3.85 -7.63
CA VAL A 77 1.99 4.30 -9.03
C VAL A 77 0.67 4.98 -9.35
N VAL A 78 0.68 6.30 -9.49
CA VAL A 78 -0.54 7.12 -9.56
C VAL A 78 -0.67 7.85 -10.89
N SER A 79 -1.91 8.06 -11.34
CA SER A 79 -2.19 9.01 -12.44
C SER A 79 -1.93 10.44 -12.00
N GLU A 80 -1.52 11.28 -12.95
CA GLU A 80 -1.49 12.73 -12.79
C GLU A 80 -2.28 13.39 -13.94
N PRO A 81 -3.16 14.37 -13.67
CA PRO A 81 -3.56 14.87 -12.34
C PRO A 81 -4.20 13.77 -11.47
N VAL A 82 -3.91 13.82 -10.16
CA VAL A 82 -4.36 12.79 -9.21
C VAL A 82 -5.87 12.82 -8.99
N SER A 83 -6.45 11.66 -8.67
CA SER A 83 -7.84 11.55 -8.23
C SER A 83 -8.03 12.17 -6.84
N ASP A 84 -9.27 12.45 -6.46
CA ASP A 84 -9.58 12.90 -5.10
C ASP A 84 -9.21 11.84 -4.05
N TYR A 85 -9.32 10.56 -4.39
CA TYR A 85 -8.90 9.50 -3.50
C TYR A 85 -7.38 9.52 -3.27
N ILE A 86 -6.59 9.73 -4.31
CA ILE A 86 -5.13 9.85 -4.18
C ILE A 86 -4.75 11.12 -3.41
N ARG A 87 -5.49 12.24 -3.55
CA ARG A 87 -5.30 13.41 -2.68
C ARG A 87 -5.54 13.10 -1.21
N TYR A 88 -6.64 12.40 -0.91
CA TYR A 88 -6.95 11.94 0.44
C TYR A 88 -5.87 11.00 0.98
N GLU A 89 -5.48 10.00 0.18
CA GLU A 89 -4.46 9.03 0.55
C GLU A 89 -3.10 9.70 0.81
N HIS A 90 -2.70 10.65 -0.04
CA HIS A 90 -1.50 11.44 0.15
C HIS A 90 -1.55 12.21 1.46
N ALA A 91 -2.65 12.89 1.77
CA ALA A 91 -2.84 13.58 3.04
C ALA A 91 -2.81 12.64 4.27
N CYS A 92 -3.28 11.39 4.12
CA CYS A 92 -3.24 10.36 5.15
C CYS A 92 -1.87 9.68 5.32
N THR A 93 -0.97 9.80 4.35
CA THR A 93 0.27 9.00 4.30
C THR A 93 1.23 9.26 5.44
N GLN A 94 1.14 10.43 6.08
CA GLN A 94 1.87 10.71 7.31
C GLN A 94 1.60 9.65 8.41
N ARG A 95 0.39 9.09 8.45
CA ARG A 95 0.00 8.01 9.38
C ARG A 95 0.77 6.72 9.12
N ASN A 96 0.98 6.35 7.85
CA ASN A 96 1.83 5.21 7.46
C ASN A 96 3.29 5.43 7.88
N ILE A 97 3.80 6.65 7.67
CA ILE A 97 5.18 7.01 8.03
C ILE A 97 5.37 6.95 9.55
N GLU A 98 4.39 7.41 10.33
CA GLU A 98 4.42 7.32 11.79
C GLU A 98 4.35 5.87 12.30
N ALA A 99 3.70 4.97 11.56
CA ALA A 99 3.76 3.53 11.83
C ALA A 99 5.12 2.90 11.48
N GLY A 100 5.98 3.62 10.75
CA GLY A 100 7.34 3.20 10.38
C GLY A 100 7.50 2.72 8.94
N GLU A 101 6.51 2.92 8.07
CA GLU A 101 6.67 2.65 6.64
C GLU A 101 7.58 3.68 5.95
N ASP A 102 8.39 3.23 5.00
CA ASP A 102 9.00 4.11 3.99
C ASP A 102 8.10 4.13 2.75
N VAL A 103 7.57 5.30 2.41
CA VAL A 103 6.54 5.47 1.36
C VAL A 103 7.08 6.32 0.21
N ARG A 104 6.93 5.81 -1.02
CA ARG A 104 7.32 6.50 -2.25
C ARG A 104 6.22 6.49 -3.30
N TRP A 105 6.27 7.49 -4.18
CA TRP A 105 5.27 7.74 -5.21
C TRP A 105 5.93 7.86 -6.59
N LEU A 106 5.33 7.23 -7.59
CA LEU A 106 5.78 7.26 -8.97
C LEU A 106 4.63 7.72 -9.88
N PRO A 107 4.76 8.86 -10.58
CA PRO A 107 3.82 9.23 -11.63
C PRO A 107 3.75 8.14 -12.70
N ARG A 108 2.54 7.75 -13.12
CA ARG A 108 2.34 6.67 -14.09
C ARG A 108 2.98 6.96 -15.46
N SER A 109 3.16 8.24 -15.81
CA SER A 109 3.91 8.67 -16.98
C SER A 109 5.37 8.19 -16.96
N GLN A 110 5.97 7.98 -15.78
CA GLN A 110 7.34 7.48 -15.58
C GLN A 110 7.42 5.95 -15.38
N ALA A 111 6.28 5.26 -15.43
CA ALA A 111 6.16 3.81 -15.29
C ALA A 111 5.82 3.10 -16.62
N SER A 112 5.76 3.83 -17.74
CA SER A 112 5.22 3.31 -19.02
C SER A 112 6.03 2.16 -19.63
N ASP A 113 7.32 2.09 -19.31
CA ASP A 113 8.25 1.02 -19.73
C ASP A 113 8.42 -0.09 -18.67
N LEU A 114 7.73 0.01 -17.53
CA LEU A 114 7.79 -0.99 -16.46
C LEU A 114 6.79 -2.12 -16.70
N LEU A 115 7.25 -3.35 -16.48
CA LEU A 115 6.39 -4.52 -16.44
C LEU A 115 5.83 -4.69 -15.01
N LEU A 116 4.61 -4.21 -14.79
CA LEU A 116 3.95 -4.26 -13.48
C LEU A 116 2.95 -5.42 -13.41
N PRO A 117 2.88 -6.15 -12.28
CA PRO A 117 1.80 -7.09 -12.03
C PRO A 117 0.44 -6.39 -12.08
N GLY A 118 -0.57 -7.06 -12.63
CA GLY A 118 -1.88 -6.44 -12.87
C GLY A 118 -2.74 -6.21 -11.61
N ASN A 119 -2.31 -6.67 -10.45
CA ASN A 119 -2.97 -6.45 -9.16
C ASN A 119 -1.97 -5.88 -8.18
N ASP A 120 -2.46 -5.11 -7.21
CA ASP A 120 -1.68 -4.66 -6.07
C ASP A 120 -1.31 -5.85 -5.19
N TYR A 121 -0.20 -5.72 -4.45
CA TYR A 121 0.26 -6.81 -3.62
C TYR A 121 1.16 -6.37 -2.47
N TRP A 122 1.20 -7.24 -1.48
CA TRP A 122 2.30 -7.34 -0.52
C TRP A 122 3.27 -8.47 -0.91
N ILE A 123 4.55 -8.30 -0.65
CA ILE A 123 5.56 -9.37 -0.60
C ILE A 123 6.13 -9.43 0.81
N PHE A 124 6.15 -10.63 1.40
CA PHE A 124 6.78 -10.90 2.69
C PHE A 124 8.05 -11.72 2.49
N ASP A 125 9.17 -11.24 3.04
CA ASP A 125 10.49 -11.89 3.04
C ASP A 125 11.02 -12.33 1.67
N GLY A 126 10.49 -11.77 0.58
CA GLY A 126 10.81 -12.22 -0.77
C GLY A 126 10.41 -13.68 -1.02
N GLN A 127 9.35 -14.16 -0.36
CA GLN A 127 8.93 -15.57 -0.39
C GLN A 127 7.43 -15.76 -0.63
N LEU A 128 6.60 -14.83 -0.17
CA LEU A 128 5.14 -14.95 -0.27
C LEU A 128 4.55 -13.65 -0.79
N VAL A 129 3.80 -13.75 -1.88
CA VAL A 129 3.01 -12.65 -2.42
C VAL A 129 1.56 -12.78 -1.96
N ARG A 130 0.99 -11.67 -1.51
CA ARG A 130 -0.44 -11.54 -1.21
C ARG A 130 -1.04 -10.48 -2.11
N PHE A 131 -1.76 -10.91 -3.13
CA PHE A 131 -2.46 -10.01 -4.04
C PHE A 131 -3.72 -9.45 -3.38
N GLY A 132 -3.97 -8.16 -3.60
CA GLY A 132 -5.26 -7.50 -3.38
C GLY A 132 -6.06 -7.49 -4.67
N LEU A 133 -7.21 -8.16 -4.68
CA LEU A 133 -8.11 -8.17 -5.83
C LEU A 133 -9.22 -7.15 -5.60
N PHE A 134 -9.34 -6.23 -6.55
CA PHE A 134 -10.28 -5.11 -6.49
C PHE A 134 -11.18 -5.10 -7.73
N ALA A 135 -12.42 -4.68 -7.56
CA ALA A 135 -13.34 -4.43 -8.67
C ALA A 135 -12.94 -3.14 -9.43
N GLY A 136 -13.53 -2.91 -10.60
CA GLY A 136 -13.21 -1.75 -11.44
C GLY A 136 -13.45 -0.40 -10.76
N ASP A 137 -14.40 -0.34 -9.83
CA ASP A 137 -14.76 0.82 -9.01
C ASP A 137 -13.86 1.02 -7.78
N GLY A 138 -12.86 0.16 -7.57
CA GLY A 138 -11.95 0.22 -6.44
C GLY A 138 -12.38 -0.60 -5.22
N ARG A 139 -13.60 -1.16 -5.20
CA ARG A 139 -14.07 -1.95 -4.08
C ARG A 139 -13.24 -3.22 -3.90
N PHE A 140 -12.86 -3.51 -2.66
CA PHE A 140 -12.17 -4.75 -2.30
C PHE A 140 -13.03 -5.99 -2.61
N VAL A 141 -12.41 -7.02 -3.19
CA VAL A 141 -13.08 -8.29 -3.55
C VAL A 141 -12.52 -9.45 -2.74
N ALA A 142 -11.22 -9.69 -2.83
CA ALA A 142 -10.59 -10.85 -2.19
C ALA A 142 -9.07 -10.68 -2.12
N HIS A 143 -8.44 -11.60 -1.40
CA HIS A 143 -7.01 -11.80 -1.48
C HIS A 143 -6.68 -13.14 -2.12
N ALA A 144 -5.50 -13.21 -2.74
CA ALA A 144 -4.90 -14.45 -3.21
C ALA A 144 -3.46 -14.54 -2.72
N LEU A 145 -3.00 -15.75 -2.38
CA LEU A 145 -1.62 -16.03 -2.02
C LEU A 145 -0.91 -16.77 -3.14
N GLU A 146 0.35 -16.42 -3.33
CA GLU A 146 1.25 -17.07 -4.28
C GLU A 146 2.66 -17.15 -3.71
N ASP A 147 3.27 -18.34 -3.78
CA ASP A 147 4.62 -18.63 -3.29
C ASP A 147 5.51 -19.27 -4.37
N ALA A 148 5.01 -19.40 -5.61
CA ALA A 148 5.79 -19.87 -6.75
C ALA A 148 7.01 -18.95 -6.98
N PRO A 149 8.24 -19.49 -6.99
CA PRO A 149 9.46 -18.67 -7.02
C PRO A 149 9.54 -17.68 -8.19
N HIS A 150 9.00 -18.06 -9.36
CA HIS A 150 9.01 -17.19 -10.53
C HIS A 150 8.06 -15.98 -10.37
N VAL A 151 6.90 -16.16 -9.73
CA VAL A 151 5.94 -15.07 -9.47
C VAL A 151 6.49 -14.13 -8.40
N VAL A 152 7.01 -14.69 -7.32
CA VAL A 152 7.65 -13.91 -6.24
C VAL A 152 8.78 -13.06 -6.81
N LYS A 153 9.66 -13.65 -7.63
CA LYS A 153 10.74 -12.93 -8.30
C LYS A 153 10.22 -11.80 -9.18
N GLN A 154 9.22 -12.05 -10.03
CA GLN A 154 8.64 -11.02 -10.91
C GLN A 154 8.05 -9.86 -10.10
N CYS A 155 7.33 -10.14 -9.01
CA CYS A 155 6.78 -9.11 -8.15
C CYS A 155 7.89 -8.34 -7.40
N SER A 156 8.95 -9.01 -6.95
CA SER A 156 10.10 -8.36 -6.31
C SER A 156 10.85 -7.45 -7.29
N ASP A 157 11.13 -7.93 -8.50
CA ASP A 157 11.79 -7.14 -9.55
C ASP A 157 10.95 -5.91 -9.92
N ALA A 158 9.63 -6.08 -10.11
CA ALA A 158 8.72 -4.98 -10.43
C ALA A 158 8.64 -3.94 -9.30
N PHE A 159 8.54 -4.38 -8.05
CA PHE A 159 8.56 -3.47 -6.90
C PHE A 159 9.85 -2.66 -6.86
N GLN A 160 11.02 -3.32 -7.04
CA GLN A 160 12.31 -2.64 -7.00
C GLN A 160 12.45 -1.61 -8.14
N ALA A 161 12.00 -1.96 -9.36
CA ALA A 161 12.04 -1.05 -10.51
C ALA A 161 11.19 0.21 -10.30
N VAL A 162 10.03 0.07 -9.63
CA VAL A 162 9.22 1.22 -9.20
C VAL A 162 9.95 2.00 -8.10
N TRP A 163 10.42 1.30 -7.07
CA TRP A 163 11.04 1.90 -5.88
C TRP A 163 12.25 2.79 -6.22
N ASP A 164 13.08 2.37 -7.16
CA ASP A 164 14.28 3.08 -7.58
C ASP A 164 13.98 4.39 -8.32
N ARG A 165 12.80 4.50 -8.95
CA ARG A 165 12.33 5.69 -9.67
C ARG A 165 11.42 6.57 -8.81
N ALA A 166 10.75 5.98 -7.83
CA ALA A 166 9.74 6.65 -7.04
C ALA A 166 10.33 7.73 -6.12
N THR A 167 9.60 8.82 -5.96
CA THR A 167 9.96 9.97 -5.12
C THR A 167 9.50 9.71 -3.67
N PRO A 168 10.36 9.90 -2.65
CA PRO A 168 9.96 9.83 -1.25
C PRO A 168 8.78 10.77 -0.95
N HIS A 169 7.83 10.33 -0.12
CA HIS A 169 6.60 11.10 0.17
C HIS A 169 6.86 12.57 0.54
N ALA A 170 7.87 12.84 1.37
CA ALA A 170 8.21 14.20 1.80
C ALA A 170 8.64 15.15 0.65
N ALA A 171 8.97 14.62 -0.52
CA ALA A 171 9.38 15.37 -1.70
C ALA A 171 8.39 15.22 -2.88
N TYR A 172 7.29 14.50 -2.71
CA TYR A 172 6.30 14.27 -3.76
C TYR A 172 5.10 15.19 -3.55
N GLU A 173 4.95 16.18 -4.44
CA GLU A 173 3.86 17.16 -4.44
C GLU A 173 2.79 16.77 -5.48
N ILE A 174 1.51 17.00 -5.16
CA ILE A 174 0.34 16.63 -5.99
C ILE A 174 -0.59 17.80 -6.29
#